data_AF-A0A436WSL5-F1
#
_entry.id   AF-A0A436WSL5-F1
#
_cell.length_a   1.000
_cell.length_b   1.000
_cell.length_c   1.000
_cell.angle_alpha   90.00
_cell.angle_beta   90.00
_cell.angle_gamma   90.00
#
_symmetry.space_group_name_H-M   'P 1'
#
loop_
_entity.id
_entity.type
_entity.pdbx_description
1 polymer ?
#
loop_
_entity_poly.entity_id
_entity_poly.type
_entity_poly.pdbx_seq_one_letter_code
_entity_poly.pdbx_strand_id
1 'polypeptide(L)'
;TATDVSKVVAPSFSADPEFLDFERFVEGNISRRRVQRGELGFLKPVISRAFLERHGLRYDENLRLGEDYELYARAVACGARFKVIRSCGYGAIVRADSLSGRHKTQDLKRLADADLALLAIDTLPETSKAALRKHERHVRDKYRLRNFLDVKAERGLASAAAYALASQSNLIPIVRGVAADKLEALFRQTGLAPKRPVPPLRFLMAAQAVEK
;
A
#
# COMPACT_ATOMS: atom_id res chain seq x y z
N THR A 1 11.67 8.62 25.11
CA THR A 1 10.48 8.88 25.92
C THR A 1 9.27 8.44 25.13
N ALA A 2 8.47 7.50 25.62
CA ALA A 2 7.26 7.09 24.90
C ALA A 2 6.29 8.29 24.83
N THR A 3 5.76 8.58 23.65
CA THR A 3 4.72 9.60 23.48
C THR A 3 3.52 9.18 24.33
N ASP A 4 3.12 10.03 25.28
CA ASP A 4 1.90 9.85 26.05
C ASP A 4 0.70 10.05 25.12
N VAL A 5 0.18 8.95 24.58
CA VAL A 5 -0.92 8.95 23.61
C VAL A 5 -2.21 9.55 24.17
N SER A 6 -2.37 9.60 25.51
CA SER A 6 -3.53 10.23 26.15
C SER A 6 -3.56 11.76 25.96
N LYS A 7 -2.41 12.36 25.64
CA LYS A 7 -2.27 13.81 25.38
C LYS A 7 -2.35 14.17 23.90
N VAL A 8 -2.48 13.17 23.02
CA VAL A 8 -2.57 13.37 21.58
C VAL A 8 -4.01 13.69 21.22
N VAL A 9 -4.30 14.97 21.03
CA VAL A 9 -5.61 15.46 20.58
C VAL A 9 -5.55 15.72 19.08
N ALA A 10 -6.35 15.00 18.29
CA ALA A 10 -6.48 15.28 16.87
C ALA A 10 -7.20 16.63 16.68
N PRO A 11 -6.74 17.49 15.74
CA PRO A 11 -7.47 18.71 15.39
C PRO A 11 -8.89 18.39 14.91
N SER A 12 -9.81 19.32 15.15
CA SER A 12 -11.14 19.24 14.54
C SER A 12 -11.03 19.55 13.05
N PHE A 13 -11.50 18.63 12.22
CA PHE A 13 -11.58 18.79 10.77
C PHE A 13 -13.04 18.79 10.35
N SER A 14 -13.36 19.53 9.28
CA SER A 14 -14.67 19.42 8.66
C SER A 14 -14.88 17.99 8.17
N ALA A 15 -16.13 17.49 8.25
CA ALA A 15 -16.42 16.12 7.86
C ALA A 15 -16.15 15.87 6.36
N ASP A 16 -16.38 16.88 5.51
CA ASP A 16 -16.12 16.88 4.06
C ASP A 16 -16.33 15.50 3.39
N PRO A 17 -17.58 14.98 3.42
CA PRO A 17 -17.86 13.62 2.99
C PRO A 17 -17.76 13.49 1.47
N GLU A 18 -16.99 12.51 1.01
CA GLU A 18 -16.89 12.19 -0.43
C GLU A 18 -16.99 10.68 -0.65
N PHE A 19 -17.53 10.29 -1.81
CA PHE A 19 -17.45 8.90 -2.27
C PHE A 19 -16.09 8.64 -2.90
N LEU A 20 -15.45 7.59 -2.45
CA LEU A 20 -14.21 7.08 -3.01
C LEU A 20 -14.59 6.03 -4.06
N ASP A 21 -14.38 6.36 -5.33
CA ASP A 21 -14.55 5.39 -6.42
C ASP A 21 -13.46 4.31 -6.39
N PHE A 22 -13.68 3.26 -7.18
CA PHE A 22 -12.81 2.09 -7.18
C PHE A 22 -11.40 2.44 -7.66
N GLU A 23 -11.28 3.20 -8.74
CA GLU A 23 -10.03 3.62 -9.34
C GLU A 23 -9.19 4.43 -8.35
N ARG A 24 -9.78 5.46 -7.72
CA ARG A 24 -9.10 6.30 -6.74
C ARG A 24 -8.72 5.50 -5.50
N PHE A 25 -9.54 4.54 -5.06
CA PHE A 25 -9.16 3.62 -4.00
C PHE A 25 -7.91 2.80 -4.36
N VAL A 26 -7.92 2.13 -5.51
CA VAL A 26 -6.81 1.27 -5.96
C VAL A 26 -5.53 2.08 -6.20
N GLU A 27 -5.64 3.21 -6.90
CA GLU A 27 -4.50 4.08 -7.16
C GLU A 27 -3.93 4.70 -5.88
N GLY A 28 -4.81 4.99 -4.91
CA GLY A 28 -4.41 5.45 -3.58
C GLY A 28 -3.57 4.45 -2.80
N ASN A 29 -3.53 3.17 -3.21
CA ASN A 29 -2.68 2.14 -2.61
C ASN A 29 -1.33 1.96 -3.32
N ILE A 30 -1.07 2.70 -4.40
CA ILE A 30 0.21 2.68 -5.10
C ILE A 30 1.20 3.62 -4.39
N SER A 31 2.06 3.03 -3.56
CA SER A 31 3.11 3.77 -2.85
C SER A 31 4.05 4.53 -3.81
N ARG A 32 4.34 5.81 -3.51
CA ARG A 32 5.30 6.63 -4.27
C ARG A 32 6.59 6.83 -3.49
N ARG A 33 7.74 6.75 -4.16
CA ARG A 33 9.04 7.04 -3.53
C ARG A 33 9.05 8.48 -2.98
N ARG A 34 9.69 8.67 -1.82
CA ARG A 34 9.83 9.97 -1.12
C ARG A 34 8.51 10.59 -0.64
N VAL A 35 7.39 9.90 -0.85
CA VAL A 35 6.10 10.24 -0.24
C VAL A 35 5.91 9.32 0.95
N GLN A 36 5.49 9.91 2.06
CA GLN A 36 5.17 9.16 3.27
C GLN A 36 3.97 8.21 3.01
N ARG A 37 3.97 7.02 3.64
CA ARG A 37 2.89 6.03 3.50
C ARG A 37 1.53 6.67 3.76
N GLY A 38 0.63 6.59 2.80
CA GLY A 38 -0.69 7.22 2.77
C GLY A 38 -1.72 6.31 2.10
N GLU A 39 -1.42 5.00 2.04
CA GLU A 39 -2.20 4.04 1.28
C GLU A 39 -3.64 3.95 1.82
N LEU A 40 -4.63 4.06 0.93
CA LEU A 40 -6.04 4.11 1.33
C LEU A 40 -6.56 2.80 1.93
N GLY A 41 -5.85 1.69 1.75
CA GLY A 41 -6.11 0.43 2.45
C GLY A 41 -5.92 0.53 3.96
N PHE A 42 -5.25 1.57 4.47
CA PHE A 42 -5.15 1.81 5.92
C PHE A 42 -6.38 2.50 6.53
N LEU A 43 -7.36 2.88 5.72
CA LEU A 43 -8.63 3.39 6.22
C LEU A 43 -9.29 2.35 7.13
N LYS A 44 -10.05 2.85 8.11
CA LYS A 44 -10.81 2.04 9.08
C LYS A 44 -12.31 2.30 8.89
N PRO A 45 -12.91 1.78 7.80
CA PRO A 45 -14.32 1.95 7.54
C PRO A 45 -15.16 1.18 8.55
N VAL A 46 -16.36 1.69 8.81
CA VAL A 46 -17.45 0.91 9.41
C VAL A 46 -18.17 0.20 8.27
N ILE A 47 -18.24 -1.13 8.32
CA ILE A 47 -18.72 -1.96 7.21
C ILE A 47 -20.07 -2.59 7.58
N SER A 48 -21.01 -2.60 6.62
CA SER A 48 -22.28 -3.31 6.77
C SER A 48 -22.07 -4.83 6.84
N ARG A 49 -22.39 -5.42 7.99
CA ARG A 49 -22.34 -6.89 8.18
C ARG A 49 -23.21 -7.62 7.15
N ALA A 50 -24.43 -7.14 6.92
CA ALA A 50 -25.35 -7.75 5.95
C ALA A 50 -24.80 -7.73 4.52
N PHE A 51 -24.01 -6.72 4.15
CA PHE A 51 -23.32 -6.69 2.86
C PHE A 51 -22.21 -7.75 2.78
N LEU A 52 -21.39 -7.85 3.83
CA LEU A 52 -20.34 -8.88 3.92
C LEU A 52 -20.90 -10.30 3.83
N GLU A 53 -22.03 -10.57 4.50
CA GLU A 53 -22.69 -11.88 4.46
C GLU A 53 -23.31 -12.17 3.09
N ARG A 54 -24.04 -11.20 2.50
CA ARG A 54 -24.67 -11.34 1.18
C ARG A 54 -23.68 -11.67 0.07
N HIS A 55 -22.49 -11.07 0.11
CA HIS A 55 -21.46 -11.23 -0.91
C HIS A 55 -20.35 -12.22 -0.50
N GLY A 56 -20.48 -12.90 0.64
CA GLY A 56 -19.49 -13.88 1.11
C GLY A 56 -18.09 -13.29 1.37
N LEU A 57 -18.00 -11.99 1.67
CA LEU A 57 -16.72 -11.29 1.81
C LEU A 57 -16.07 -11.57 3.16
N ARG A 58 -14.85 -12.07 3.14
CA ARG A 58 -14.01 -12.36 4.31
C ARG A 58 -12.56 -12.01 3.99
N TYR A 59 -11.75 -11.83 5.02
CA TYR A 59 -10.31 -11.71 4.82
C TYR A 59 -9.75 -13.01 4.25
N ASP A 60 -8.87 -12.92 3.25
CA ASP A 60 -8.05 -14.05 2.82
C ASP A 60 -6.92 -14.25 3.84
N GLU A 61 -6.98 -15.36 4.57
CA GLU A 61 -5.99 -15.72 5.60
C GLU A 61 -4.58 -15.95 5.03
N ASN A 62 -4.46 -16.12 3.70
CA ASN A 62 -3.17 -16.21 3.03
C ASN A 62 -2.53 -14.82 2.82
N LEU A 63 -3.28 -13.73 2.91
CA LEU A 63 -2.77 -12.38 2.79
C LEU A 63 -2.32 -11.82 4.14
N ARG A 64 -1.00 -11.70 4.30
CA ARG A 64 -0.38 -11.00 5.44
C ARG A 64 0.02 -9.55 5.12
N LEU A 65 -0.20 -9.15 3.87
CA LEU A 65 0.09 -7.83 3.35
C LEU A 65 -1.03 -7.43 2.40
N GLY A 66 -1.70 -6.32 2.72
CA GLY A 66 -2.76 -5.76 1.86
C GLY A 66 -4.09 -6.49 2.02
N GLU A 67 -4.29 -7.17 3.14
CA GLU A 67 -5.53 -7.83 3.53
C GLU A 67 -6.72 -6.86 3.60
N ASP A 68 -6.53 -5.68 4.21
CA ASP A 68 -7.54 -4.61 4.25
C ASP A 68 -7.80 -4.07 2.83
N TYR A 69 -6.73 -3.86 2.03
CA TYR A 69 -6.85 -3.41 0.65
C TYR A 69 -7.70 -4.36 -0.20
N GLU A 70 -7.40 -5.66 -0.13
CA GLU A 70 -8.07 -6.69 -0.92
C GLU A 70 -9.55 -6.78 -0.55
N LEU A 71 -9.86 -6.83 0.74
CA LEU A 71 -11.24 -6.89 1.23
C LEU A 71 -12.05 -5.67 0.76
N TYR A 72 -11.47 -4.47 0.87
CA TYR A 72 -12.15 -3.23 0.48
C TYR A 72 -12.31 -3.13 -1.03
N ALA A 73 -11.27 -3.48 -1.81
CA ALA A 73 -11.35 -3.51 -3.26
C ALA A 73 -12.44 -4.49 -3.71
N ARG A 74 -12.45 -5.71 -3.17
CA ARG A 74 -13.46 -6.71 -3.48
C ARG A 74 -14.86 -6.24 -3.11
N ALA A 75 -15.02 -5.59 -1.95
CA ALA A 75 -16.30 -5.03 -1.55
C ALA A 75 -16.82 -3.98 -2.55
N VAL A 76 -15.98 -3.03 -2.97
CA VAL A 76 -16.36 -2.01 -3.96
C VAL A 76 -16.63 -2.64 -5.33
N ALA A 77 -15.85 -3.65 -5.74
CA ALA A 77 -16.09 -4.43 -6.96
C ALA A 77 -17.46 -5.16 -6.93
N CYS A 78 -17.94 -5.56 -5.75
CA CYS A 78 -19.27 -6.11 -5.53
C CYS A 78 -20.38 -5.05 -5.38
N GLY A 79 -20.08 -3.76 -5.57
CA GLY A 79 -21.05 -2.67 -5.52
C GLY A 79 -21.15 -1.94 -4.18
N ALA A 80 -20.19 -2.12 -3.26
CA ALA A 80 -20.15 -1.32 -2.04
C ALA A 80 -19.89 0.16 -2.36
N ARG A 81 -20.59 1.05 -1.67
CA ARG A 81 -20.36 2.50 -1.73
C ARG A 81 -19.39 2.91 -0.64
N PHE A 82 -18.13 3.17 -1.00
CA PHE A 82 -17.12 3.59 -0.05
C PHE A 82 -17.20 5.11 0.16
N LYS A 83 -17.67 5.54 1.34
CA LYS A 83 -17.67 6.96 1.75
C LYS A 83 -16.52 7.23 2.71
N VAL A 84 -15.75 8.27 2.44
CA VAL A 84 -14.71 8.77 3.35
C VAL A 84 -15.13 10.11 3.92
N ILE A 85 -14.67 10.39 5.14
CA ILE A 85 -14.83 11.67 5.82
C ILE A 85 -13.46 12.13 6.30
N ARG A 86 -13.24 13.44 6.37
CA ARG A 86 -11.95 14.02 6.76
C ARG A 86 -11.81 14.27 8.26
N SER A 87 -12.82 13.90 9.05
CA SER A 87 -12.71 13.85 10.51
C SER A 87 -11.74 12.75 10.95
N CYS A 88 -10.82 13.07 11.86
CA CYS A 88 -9.86 12.11 12.39
C CYS A 88 -10.51 11.21 13.46
N GLY A 89 -11.23 10.16 13.02
CA GLY A 89 -11.90 9.20 13.90
C GLY A 89 -11.03 8.03 14.38
N TYR A 90 -9.81 7.89 13.84
CA TYR A 90 -8.93 6.76 14.15
C TYR A 90 -7.46 7.19 14.22
N GLY A 91 -6.75 6.76 15.26
CA GLY A 91 -5.31 6.97 15.44
C GLY A 91 -4.55 5.65 15.38
N ALA A 92 -3.43 5.63 14.65
CA ALA A 92 -2.55 4.47 14.55
C ALA A 92 -1.17 4.79 15.13
N ILE A 93 -0.65 3.89 15.98
CA ILE A 93 0.70 4.01 16.54
C ILE A 93 1.68 3.26 15.64
N VAL A 94 2.66 3.98 15.11
CA VAL A 94 3.75 3.38 14.33
C VAL A 94 4.90 3.05 15.26
N ARG A 95 5.32 1.78 15.26
CA ARG A 95 6.50 1.28 15.97
C ARG A 95 7.52 0.78 14.97
N ALA A 96 8.80 1.06 15.19
CA ALA A 96 9.88 0.70 14.28
C ALA A 96 10.00 -0.82 14.08
N ASP A 97 9.61 -1.60 15.09
CA ASP A 97 9.66 -3.05 15.15
C ASP A 97 8.31 -3.73 14.90
N SER A 98 7.30 -2.99 14.42
CA SER A 98 5.97 -3.55 14.14
C SER A 98 6.05 -4.74 13.16
N LEU A 99 5.33 -5.81 13.50
CA LEU A 99 5.17 -6.98 12.63
C LEU A 99 4.55 -6.60 11.28
N SER A 100 3.62 -5.64 11.27
CA SER A 100 3.01 -5.13 10.02
C SER A 100 3.99 -4.39 9.11
N GLY A 101 5.17 -3.99 9.62
CA GLY A 101 6.27 -3.46 8.82
C GLY A 101 7.16 -4.55 8.21
N ARG A 102 7.01 -5.81 8.66
CA ARG A 102 7.85 -6.95 8.25
C ARG A 102 7.03 -7.95 7.45
N HIS A 103 6.95 -7.75 6.14
CA HIS A 103 6.38 -8.73 5.21
C HIS A 103 7.51 -9.55 4.55
N LYS A 104 7.22 -10.78 4.13
CA LYS A 104 8.11 -11.65 3.34
C LYS A 104 8.00 -11.31 1.85
N THR A 105 8.92 -11.84 1.05
CA THR A 105 8.85 -11.76 -0.42
C THR A 105 7.59 -12.44 -0.96
N GLN A 106 7.21 -13.57 -0.36
CA GLN A 106 5.99 -14.27 -0.72
C GLN A 106 4.72 -13.45 -0.47
N ASP A 107 4.70 -12.58 0.53
CA ASP A 107 3.53 -11.74 0.82
C ASP A 107 3.28 -10.73 -0.31
N LEU A 108 4.35 -10.19 -0.93
CA LEU A 108 4.23 -9.36 -2.14
C LEU A 108 3.69 -10.16 -3.32
N LYS A 109 4.12 -11.41 -3.49
CA LYS A 109 3.60 -12.28 -4.55
C LYS A 109 2.10 -12.49 -4.37
N ARG A 110 1.66 -12.84 -3.16
CA ARG A 110 0.24 -13.09 -2.86
C ARG A 110 -0.62 -11.84 -3.07
N LEU A 111 -0.14 -10.67 -2.67
CA LEU A 111 -0.87 -9.42 -2.92
C LEU A 111 -1.02 -9.12 -4.42
N ALA A 112 0.02 -9.34 -5.23
CA ALA A 112 -0.09 -9.17 -6.67
C ALA A 112 -1.00 -10.26 -7.31
N ASP A 113 -1.01 -11.48 -6.77
CA ASP A 113 -1.93 -12.53 -7.21
C ASP A 113 -3.39 -12.19 -6.84
N ALA A 114 -3.62 -11.48 -5.73
CA ALA A 114 -4.94 -10.99 -5.35
C ALA A 114 -5.50 -9.94 -6.33
N ASP A 115 -4.65 -9.06 -6.87
CA ASP A 115 -5.07 -8.14 -7.95
C ASP A 115 -5.48 -8.91 -9.21
N LEU A 116 -4.79 -10.00 -9.55
CA LEU A 116 -5.18 -10.87 -10.67
C LEU A 116 -6.54 -11.53 -10.42
N ALA A 117 -6.82 -11.94 -9.18
CA ALA A 117 -8.13 -12.47 -8.80
C ALA A 117 -9.24 -11.42 -8.87
N LEU A 118 -8.95 -10.15 -8.54
CA LEU A 118 -9.88 -9.04 -8.73
C LEU A 118 -10.12 -8.74 -10.22
N LEU A 119 -9.07 -8.83 -11.05
CA LEU A 119 -9.16 -8.62 -12.50
C LEU A 119 -10.07 -9.64 -13.20
N ALA A 120 -10.24 -10.83 -12.62
CA ALA A 120 -11.13 -11.87 -13.11
C ALA A 120 -12.62 -11.58 -12.85
N ILE A 121 -12.97 -10.50 -12.15
CA ILE A 121 -14.36 -10.07 -11.98
C ILE A 121 -14.84 -9.44 -13.29
N ASP A 122 -15.69 -10.16 -14.02
CA ASP A 122 -16.16 -9.76 -15.35
C ASP A 122 -16.92 -8.43 -15.36
N THR A 123 -17.66 -8.15 -14.29
CA THR A 123 -18.48 -6.94 -14.16
C THR A 123 -17.67 -5.66 -13.90
N LEU A 124 -16.36 -5.76 -13.68
CA LEU A 124 -15.53 -4.58 -13.49
C LEU A 124 -15.32 -3.81 -14.81
N PRO A 125 -15.55 -2.48 -14.83
CA PRO A 125 -15.22 -1.64 -15.98
C PRO A 125 -13.74 -1.74 -16.36
N GLU A 126 -13.41 -1.52 -17.65
CA GLU A 126 -12.01 -1.55 -18.09
C GLU A 126 -11.15 -0.46 -17.43
N THR A 127 -11.72 0.67 -17.00
CA THR A 127 -11.03 1.69 -16.22
C THR A 127 -10.57 1.14 -14.86
N SER A 128 -11.46 0.42 -14.18
CA SER A 128 -11.18 -0.25 -12.91
C SER A 128 -10.13 -1.36 -13.08
N LYS A 129 -10.24 -2.16 -14.15
CA LYS A 129 -9.22 -3.15 -14.51
C LYS A 129 -7.88 -2.51 -14.85
N ALA A 130 -7.85 -1.35 -15.49
CA ALA A 130 -6.60 -0.63 -15.75
C ALA A 130 -5.91 -0.18 -14.45
N ALA A 131 -6.67 0.33 -13.47
CA ALA A 131 -6.16 0.66 -12.14
C ALA A 131 -5.59 -0.57 -11.42
N LEU A 132 -6.30 -1.71 -11.45
CA LEU A 132 -5.81 -2.98 -10.89
C LEU A 132 -4.53 -3.46 -11.58
N ARG A 133 -4.47 -3.46 -12.91
CA ARG A 133 -3.23 -3.84 -13.66
C ARG A 133 -2.05 -2.95 -13.27
N LYS A 134 -2.29 -1.67 -12.96
CA LYS A 134 -1.26 -0.73 -12.50
C LYS A 134 -0.79 -1.05 -11.08
N HIS A 135 -1.72 -1.36 -10.17
CA HIS A 135 -1.40 -1.80 -8.81
C HIS A 135 -0.67 -3.15 -8.80
N GLU A 136 -1.15 -4.13 -9.57
CA GLU A 136 -0.55 -5.46 -9.73
C GLU A 136 0.91 -5.34 -10.16
N ARG A 137 1.18 -4.59 -11.25
CA ARG A 137 2.54 -4.40 -11.75
C ARG A 137 3.44 -3.76 -10.70
N HIS A 138 2.93 -2.76 -9.98
CA HIS A 138 3.68 -2.09 -8.91
C HIS A 138 4.08 -3.05 -7.79
N VAL A 139 3.14 -3.88 -7.32
CA VAL A 139 3.41 -4.89 -6.28
C VAL A 139 4.31 -6.00 -6.81
N ARG A 140 4.09 -6.45 -8.04
CA ARG A 140 4.89 -7.49 -8.71
C ARG A 140 6.33 -7.07 -8.93
N ASP A 141 6.56 -5.80 -9.28
CA ASP A 141 7.91 -5.25 -9.45
C ASP A 141 8.68 -5.22 -8.13
N LYS A 142 8.00 -4.88 -7.02
CA LYS A 142 8.60 -5.00 -5.68
C LYS A 142 8.92 -6.45 -5.33
N TYR A 143 8.02 -7.39 -5.64
CA TYR A 143 8.28 -8.82 -5.48
C TYR A 143 9.53 -9.24 -6.27
N ARG A 144 9.63 -8.85 -7.55
CA ARG A 144 10.75 -9.23 -8.41
C ARG A 144 12.08 -8.72 -7.90
N LEU A 145 12.15 -7.45 -7.49
CA LEU A 145 13.33 -6.86 -6.89
C LEU A 145 13.71 -7.60 -5.60
N ARG A 146 12.76 -7.85 -4.72
CA ARG A 146 13.05 -8.51 -3.44
C ARG A 146 13.48 -9.96 -3.62
N ASN A 147 12.81 -10.70 -4.51
CA ASN A 147 13.19 -12.07 -4.84
C ASN A 147 14.60 -12.14 -5.45
N PHE A 148 14.99 -11.16 -6.28
CA PHE A 148 16.37 -11.06 -6.77
C PHE A 148 17.38 -10.91 -5.62
N LEU A 149 17.06 -10.09 -4.61
CA LEU A 149 17.93 -9.90 -3.44
C LEU A 149 17.99 -11.16 -2.56
N ASP A 150 16.88 -11.86 -2.38
CA ASP A 150 16.82 -13.13 -1.64
C ASP A 150 17.64 -14.21 -2.37
N VAL A 151 17.44 -14.39 -3.68
CA VAL A 151 18.23 -15.31 -4.51
C VAL A 151 19.72 -14.98 -4.44
N LYS A 152 20.09 -13.70 -4.49
CA LYS A 152 21.48 -13.27 -4.33
C LYS A 152 22.04 -13.67 -2.96
N ALA A 153 21.27 -13.48 -1.89
CA ALA A 153 21.68 -13.77 -0.53
C ALA A 153 21.80 -15.29 -0.28
N GLU A 154 20.90 -16.09 -0.83
CA GLU A 154 20.83 -17.54 -0.60
C GLU A 154 21.69 -18.36 -1.57
N ARG A 155 21.83 -17.92 -2.83
CA ARG A 155 22.41 -18.71 -3.93
C ARG A 155 23.47 -17.97 -4.75
N GLY A 156 23.87 -16.77 -4.31
CA GLY A 156 24.94 -15.98 -4.91
C GLY A 156 24.54 -15.18 -6.16
N LEU A 157 25.50 -14.37 -6.63
CA LEU A 157 25.29 -13.40 -7.71
C LEU A 157 24.95 -14.02 -9.07
N ALA A 158 25.54 -15.17 -9.42
CA ALA A 158 25.28 -15.82 -10.70
C ALA A 158 23.80 -16.23 -10.84
N SER A 159 23.26 -16.85 -9.79
CA SER A 159 21.83 -17.24 -9.72
C SER A 159 20.90 -16.02 -9.81
N ALA A 160 21.27 -14.93 -9.14
CA ALA A 160 20.48 -13.70 -9.17
C ALA A 160 20.51 -13.02 -10.56
N ALA A 161 21.66 -13.02 -11.23
CA ALA A 161 21.79 -12.52 -12.60
C ALA A 161 20.98 -13.37 -13.58
N ALA A 162 21.02 -14.70 -13.46
CA ALA A 162 20.19 -15.60 -14.27
C ALA A 162 18.69 -15.30 -14.07
N TYR A 163 18.24 -15.10 -12.83
CA TYR A 163 16.85 -14.71 -12.54
C TYR A 163 16.47 -13.36 -13.17
N ALA A 164 17.34 -12.36 -13.09
CA ALA A 164 17.10 -11.04 -13.65
C ALA A 164 17.02 -11.07 -15.19
N LEU A 165 17.90 -11.85 -15.84
CA LEU A 165 18.00 -11.95 -17.29
C LEU A 165 16.96 -12.91 -17.91
N ALA A 166 16.28 -13.73 -17.10
CA ALA A 166 15.26 -14.67 -17.58
C ALA A 166 14.06 -13.99 -18.28
N SER A 167 13.77 -12.71 -17.98
CA SER A 167 12.81 -11.92 -18.77
C SER A 167 13.02 -10.42 -18.61
N GLN A 168 12.59 -9.65 -19.61
CA GLN A 168 12.55 -8.18 -19.52
C GLN A 168 11.67 -7.68 -18.37
N SER A 169 10.59 -8.40 -18.06
CA SER A 169 9.70 -8.09 -16.94
C SER A 169 10.38 -8.24 -15.58
N ASN A 170 11.45 -9.04 -15.46
CA ASN A 170 12.29 -9.10 -14.26
C ASN A 170 13.38 -8.03 -14.29
N LEU A 171 14.10 -7.91 -15.42
CA LEU A 171 15.28 -7.06 -15.53
C LEU A 171 14.99 -5.58 -15.23
N ILE A 172 13.98 -5.02 -15.89
CA ILE A 172 13.66 -3.57 -15.80
C ILE A 172 13.38 -3.12 -14.36
N PRO A 173 12.45 -3.75 -13.60
CA PRO A 173 12.18 -3.31 -12.23
C PRO A 173 13.35 -3.55 -11.28
N ILE A 174 14.15 -4.62 -11.49
CA ILE A 174 15.34 -4.89 -10.67
C ILE A 174 16.38 -3.77 -10.87
N VAL A 175 16.73 -3.45 -12.12
CA VAL A 175 17.71 -2.40 -12.44
C VAL A 175 17.24 -1.05 -11.91
N ARG A 176 15.99 -0.67 -12.17
CA ARG A 176 15.40 0.59 -11.66
C ARG A 176 15.35 0.63 -10.14
N GLY A 177 15.11 -0.50 -9.50
CA GLY A 177 15.13 -0.68 -8.05
C GLY A 177 16.52 -0.37 -7.48
N VAL A 178 17.51 -1.15 -7.90
CA VAL A 178 18.90 -1.06 -7.42
C VAL A 178 19.50 0.32 -7.72
N ALA A 179 19.29 0.86 -8.92
CA ALA A 179 19.82 2.18 -9.30
C ALA A 179 19.26 3.29 -8.39
N ALA A 180 17.95 3.26 -8.10
CA ALA A 180 17.34 4.23 -7.21
C ALA A 180 17.86 4.12 -5.77
N ASP A 181 18.03 2.90 -5.25
CA ASP A 181 18.55 2.67 -3.90
C ASP A 181 20.00 3.16 -3.78
N LYS A 182 20.83 2.93 -4.80
CA LYS A 182 22.21 3.44 -4.87
C LYS A 182 22.26 4.97 -4.94
N LEU A 183 21.39 5.58 -5.75
CA LEU A 183 21.28 7.02 -5.84
C LEU A 183 20.84 7.65 -4.51
N GLU A 184 19.91 7.01 -3.79
CA GLU A 184 19.47 7.47 -2.47
C GLU A 184 20.57 7.31 -1.40
N ALA A 185 21.36 6.23 -1.45
CA ALA A 185 22.52 6.07 -0.59
C ALA A 185 23.56 7.17 -0.84
N LEU A 186 23.82 7.50 -2.11
CA LEU A 186 24.73 8.59 -2.49
C LEU A 186 24.23 9.95 -1.97
N PHE A 187 22.96 10.28 -2.19
CA PHE A 187 22.38 11.53 -1.67
C PHE A 187 22.45 11.64 -0.14
N ARG A 188 22.32 10.51 0.57
CA ARG A 188 22.49 10.48 2.03
C ARG A 188 23.94 10.72 2.45
N GLN A 189 24.90 10.14 1.73
CA GLN A 189 26.33 10.34 2.00
C GLN A 189 26.80 11.77 1.70
N THR A 190 26.26 12.41 0.66
CA THR A 190 26.63 13.79 0.28
C THR A 190 25.90 14.88 1.07
N GLY A 191 25.04 14.52 2.03
CA GLY A 191 24.28 15.48 2.83
C GLY A 191 23.16 16.20 2.07
N LEU A 192 22.94 15.87 0.80
CA LEU A 192 21.90 16.45 -0.08
C LEU A 192 20.53 15.81 0.15
N ALA A 193 20.43 14.74 0.94
CA ALA A 193 19.16 14.14 1.31
C ALA A 193 18.42 15.02 2.33
N PRO A 194 17.23 15.54 2.02
CA PRO A 194 16.46 16.30 2.99
C PRO A 194 16.06 15.40 4.17
N LYS A 195 16.52 15.72 5.38
CA LYS A 195 15.95 15.18 6.62
C LYS A 195 14.56 15.78 6.79
N ARG A 196 13.52 15.09 6.31
CA ARG A 196 12.14 15.45 6.68
C ARG A 196 11.91 15.01 8.13
N PRO A 197 11.68 15.94 9.08
CA PRO A 197 11.25 15.55 10.40
C PRO A 197 9.95 14.76 10.27
N VAL A 198 9.88 13.60 10.93
CA VAL A 198 8.62 12.86 11.03
C VAL A 198 7.80 13.58 12.09
N PRO A 199 6.67 14.23 11.73
CA PRO A 199 5.86 14.92 12.72
C PRO A 199 5.30 13.90 13.73
N PRO A 200 5.08 14.31 15.00
CA PRO A 200 4.52 13.42 16.02
C PRO A 200 3.10 12.93 15.65
N LEU A 201 2.42 13.67 14.78
CA LEU A 201 1.12 13.35 14.21
C LEU A 201 1.16 13.48 12.69
N ARG A 202 0.55 12.52 12.02
CA ARG A 202 0.43 12.49 10.56
C ARG A 202 -0.96 12.01 10.17
N PHE A 203 -1.61 12.75 9.28
CA PHE A 203 -2.92 12.41 8.75
C PHE A 203 -2.79 11.62 7.46
N LEU A 204 -3.69 10.65 7.26
CA LEU A 204 -3.72 9.82 6.06
C LEU A 204 -4.17 10.61 4.82
N MET A 205 -5.06 11.59 5.04
CA MET A 205 -5.62 12.47 4.02
C MET A 205 -5.42 13.93 4.42
N ALA A 206 -5.30 14.80 3.41
CA ALA A 206 -5.30 16.24 3.63
C ALA A 206 -6.70 16.72 4.04
N ALA A 207 -6.79 17.58 5.04
CA ALA A 207 -8.05 18.12 5.56
C ALA A 207 -7.90 19.62 5.84
N GLN A 208 -9.02 20.34 5.77
CA GLN A 208 -9.09 21.74 6.19
C GLN A 208 -9.47 21.81 7.67
N ALA A 209 -8.71 22.57 8.44
CA ALA A 209 -9.06 22.85 9.83
C ALA A 209 -10.35 23.67 9.87
N VAL A 210 -11.24 23.35 10.81
CA VAL A 210 -12.38 24.23 11.10
C VAL A 210 -11.82 25.42 11.90
N GLU A 211 -11.89 26.63 11.35
CA GLU A 211 -11.70 27.84 12.17
C GLU A 211 -12.82 27.86 13.22
N LYS A 212 -12.42 28.01 14.48
CA LYS A 212 -13.37 28.12 15.60
C LYS A 212 -14.13 29.43 15.54
#